data_AF-A0A0Q0FJ66-F1
#
_entry.id   AF-A0A0Q0FJ66-F1
#
_cell.length_a   1.000
_cell.length_b   1.000
_cell.length_c   1.000
_cell.angle_alpha   90.00
_cell.angle_beta   90.00
_cell.angle_gamma   90.00
#
_symmetry.space_group_name_H-M   'P 1'
#
loop_
_entity.id
_entity.type
_entity.pdbx_description
1 polymer ?
#
loop_
_entity_poly.entity_id
_entity_poly.type
_entity_poly.pdbx_seq_one_letter_code
_entity_poly.pdbx_strand_id
1 'polypeptide(L)'
;MHLNETIDQWIWDGVSVVDIENFAASLKLDLLDFVEQHFTEGWPESVPEEYRGWVFGPVFGKGNGCPEGYKRMLHILAIDQAGKALTLQGACDLYQGADGYKIVLTTAPNAKAMAEEYCAVANA
;
A
#
# COMPACT_ATOMS: atom_id res chain seq x y z
N MET A 1 20.98 9.36 -8.76
CA MET A 1 20.96 10.71 -8.16
C MET A 1 20.13 11.60 -9.09
N HIS A 2 18.84 11.79 -8.76
CA HIS A 2 17.81 12.43 -9.61
C HIS A 2 17.90 13.96 -9.56
N LEU A 3 19.06 14.54 -9.86
CA LEU A 3 19.38 15.90 -9.43
C LEU A 3 18.56 17.03 -10.09
N ASN A 4 17.66 16.73 -11.04
CA ASN A 4 16.83 17.72 -11.75
C ASN A 4 15.44 17.20 -12.17
N GLU A 5 15.01 16.03 -11.68
CA GLU A 5 13.67 15.52 -12.02
C GLU A 5 12.62 16.17 -11.13
N THR A 6 11.59 16.74 -11.75
CA THR A 6 10.41 17.22 -11.04
C THR A 6 9.44 16.07 -10.84
N ILE A 7 8.57 16.17 -9.82
CA ILE A 7 7.63 15.10 -9.47
C ILE A 7 6.71 14.72 -10.64
N ASP A 8 6.31 15.71 -11.46
CA ASP A 8 5.43 15.52 -12.61
C ASP A 8 6.11 14.78 -13.79
N GLN A 9 7.44 14.73 -13.78
CA GLN A 9 8.25 14.08 -14.82
C GLN A 9 8.76 12.72 -14.39
N TRP A 10 8.69 12.43 -13.10
CA TRP A 10 9.33 11.25 -12.54
C TRP A 10 8.49 10.00 -12.80
N ILE A 11 9.15 9.00 -13.38
CA ILE A 11 8.58 7.68 -13.63
C ILE A 11 9.53 6.69 -12.96
N TRP A 12 8.99 5.88 -12.05
CA TRP A 12 9.77 4.81 -11.44
C TRP A 12 10.04 3.70 -12.45
N ASP A 13 11.29 3.24 -12.51
CA ASP A 13 11.77 2.25 -13.49
C ASP A 13 11.53 0.79 -13.07
N GLY A 14 10.98 0.56 -11.88
CA GLY A 14 10.70 -0.77 -11.35
C GLY A 14 11.92 -1.47 -10.72
N VAL A 15 13.10 -0.84 -10.70
CA VAL A 15 14.35 -1.49 -10.29
C VAL A 15 14.41 -1.68 -8.78
N SER A 16 14.09 -0.64 -8.02
CA SER A 16 14.24 -0.64 -6.56
C SER A 16 13.18 0.22 -5.89
N VAL A 17 12.44 -0.35 -4.94
CA VAL A 17 11.53 0.43 -4.10
C VAL A 17 12.28 1.48 -3.29
N VAL A 18 13.56 1.23 -2.97
CA VAL A 18 14.39 2.21 -2.23
C VAL A 18 14.60 3.49 -3.02
N ASP A 19 14.54 3.44 -4.36
CA ASP A 19 14.63 4.65 -5.17
C ASP A 19 13.39 5.54 -5.04
N ILE A 20 12.22 4.94 -4.76
CA ILE A 20 11.01 5.67 -4.40
C ILE A 20 11.21 6.41 -3.07
N GLU A 21 11.75 5.72 -2.06
CA GLU A 21 12.03 6.32 -0.75
C GLU A 21 13.04 7.48 -0.87
N ASN A 22 14.11 7.25 -1.64
CA ASN A 22 15.16 8.24 -1.88
C ASN A 22 14.62 9.46 -2.63
N PHE A 23 13.74 9.25 -3.62
CA PHE A 23 13.15 10.34 -4.39
C PHE A 23 12.21 11.19 -3.52
N ALA A 24 11.31 10.57 -2.76
CA ALA A 24 10.47 11.27 -1.78
C ALA A 24 11.30 12.09 -0.78
N ALA A 25 12.36 11.50 -0.22
CA ALA A 25 13.28 12.18 0.69
C ALA A 25 14.02 13.35 0.03
N SER A 26 14.38 13.25 -1.26
CA SER A 26 15.01 14.34 -2.01
C SER A 26 14.10 15.56 -2.16
N LEU A 27 12.78 15.33 -2.17
CA LEU A 27 11.74 16.36 -2.18
C LEU A 27 11.34 16.82 -0.76
N LYS A 28 11.93 16.23 0.28
CA LYS A 28 11.63 16.46 1.70
C LYS A 28 10.18 16.14 2.08
N LEU A 29 9.59 15.15 1.41
CA LEU A 29 8.26 14.64 1.71
C LEU A 29 8.35 13.35 2.53
N ASP A 30 7.40 13.14 3.43
CA ASP A 30 7.17 11.80 3.99
C ASP A 30 6.70 10.87 2.87
N LEU A 31 7.04 9.59 2.96
CA LEU A 31 6.71 8.62 1.91
C LEU A 31 5.19 8.42 1.76
N LEU A 32 4.43 8.51 2.85
CA LEU A 32 2.98 8.45 2.80
C LEU A 32 2.42 9.66 2.06
N ASP A 33 2.82 10.88 2.46
CA ASP A 33 2.39 12.13 1.81
C ASP A 33 2.75 12.15 0.32
N PHE A 34 3.96 11.68 -0.01
CA PHE A 34 4.45 11.58 -1.37
C PHE A 34 3.55 10.69 -2.24
N VAL A 35 3.20 9.50 -1.74
CA VAL A 35 2.32 8.57 -2.43
C VAL A 35 0.90 9.14 -2.53
N GLU A 36 0.32 9.65 -1.43
CA GLU A 36 -1.06 10.14 -1.43
C GLU A 36 -1.28 11.37 -2.31
N GLN A 37 -0.30 12.26 -2.39
CA GLN A 37 -0.47 13.51 -3.12
C GLN A 37 -0.17 13.36 -4.61
N HIS A 38 0.68 12.40 -4.98
CA HIS A 38 1.24 12.34 -6.34
C HIS A 38 1.15 10.96 -7.01
N PHE A 39 1.06 9.86 -6.25
CA PHE A 39 1.09 8.49 -6.75
C PHE A 39 0.06 7.61 -6.03
N THR A 40 -1.20 8.05 -5.96
CA THR A 40 -2.27 7.41 -5.17
C THR A 40 -2.52 5.95 -5.52
N GLU A 41 -2.39 5.60 -6.79
CA GLU A 41 -2.52 4.23 -7.29
C GLU A 41 -1.19 3.44 -7.27
N GLY A 42 -0.11 4.08 -6.83
CA GLY A 42 1.25 3.55 -6.91
C GLY A 42 1.70 3.33 -8.35
N TRP A 43 2.33 2.18 -8.59
CA TRP A 43 2.88 1.74 -9.87
C TRP A 43 2.30 0.38 -10.23
N PRO A 44 1.01 0.33 -10.63
CA PRO A 44 0.26 -0.91 -10.82
C PRO A 44 0.89 -1.84 -11.84
N GLU A 45 1.60 -1.31 -12.84
CA GLU A 45 2.30 -2.10 -13.85
C GLU A 45 3.39 -3.02 -13.29
N SER A 46 3.93 -2.70 -12.11
CA SER A 46 4.89 -3.57 -11.39
C SER A 46 4.22 -4.69 -10.59
N VAL A 47 2.89 -4.61 -10.39
CA VAL A 47 2.11 -5.53 -9.56
C VAL A 47 1.33 -6.49 -10.46
N PRO A 48 1.31 -7.81 -10.19
CA PRO A 48 0.49 -8.74 -10.95
C PRO A 48 -0.98 -8.36 -10.87
N GLU A 49 -1.70 -8.49 -11.99
CA GLU A 49 -3.07 -8.00 -12.17
C GLU A 49 -4.03 -8.42 -11.05
N GLU A 50 -3.95 -9.68 -10.60
CA GLU A 50 -4.78 -10.26 -9.55
C GLU A 50 -4.60 -9.64 -8.15
N TYR A 51 -3.52 -8.87 -7.92
CA TYR A 51 -3.25 -8.16 -6.66
C TYR A 51 -3.30 -6.64 -6.79
N ARG A 52 -3.73 -6.10 -7.93
CA ARG A 52 -3.85 -4.64 -8.12
C ARG A 52 -5.07 -4.09 -7.36
N GLY A 53 -4.93 -2.88 -6.84
CA GLY A 53 -5.98 -2.17 -6.11
C GLY A 53 -6.10 -2.58 -4.63
N TRP A 54 -7.16 -2.11 -3.98
CA TRP A 54 -7.41 -2.35 -2.56
C TRP A 54 -7.95 -3.76 -2.30
N VAL A 55 -7.28 -4.46 -1.39
CA VAL A 55 -7.70 -5.73 -0.84
C VAL A 55 -8.13 -5.52 0.60
N PHE A 56 -9.34 -5.96 0.93
CA PHE A 56 -9.90 -5.78 2.26
C PHE A 56 -10.08 -7.11 2.96
N GLY A 57 -9.53 -7.22 4.17
CA GLY A 57 -9.52 -8.43 4.98
C GLY A 57 -10.75 -8.59 5.89
N PRO A 58 -10.64 -9.43 6.94
CA PRO A 58 -11.72 -9.68 7.88
C PRO A 58 -12.20 -8.42 8.61
N VAL A 59 -13.47 -8.42 9.01
CA VAL A 59 -14.01 -7.46 9.98
C VAL A 59 -13.72 -7.96 11.38
N PHE A 60 -12.94 -7.21 12.14
CA PHE A 60 -12.63 -7.49 13.53
C PHE A 60 -13.54 -6.67 14.44
N GLY A 61 -13.87 -7.22 15.62
CA GLY A 61 -14.57 -6.49 16.67
C GLY A 61 -16.08 -6.72 16.76
N LYS A 62 -16.68 -7.68 16.03
CA LYS A 62 -18.11 -8.02 16.22
C LYS A 62 -18.34 -8.70 17.58
N GLY A 63 -18.62 -7.92 18.63
CA GLY A 63 -18.88 -8.44 19.97
C GLY A 63 -19.64 -7.45 20.87
N ASN A 64 -20.29 -7.97 21.92
CA ASN A 64 -20.94 -7.13 22.92
C ASN A 64 -19.88 -6.27 23.64
N GLY A 65 -19.86 -4.97 23.34
CA GLY A 65 -18.90 -4.01 23.90
C GLY A 65 -17.94 -3.38 22.89
N CYS A 66 -17.86 -3.91 21.66
CA CYS A 66 -17.17 -3.28 20.52
C CYS A 66 -18.18 -3.05 19.39
N PRO A 67 -19.00 -1.97 19.44
CA PRO A 67 -19.98 -1.68 18.40
C PRO A 67 -19.32 -1.32 17.06
N GLU A 68 -18.09 -0.81 17.09
CA GLU A 68 -17.31 -0.38 15.93
C GLU A 68 -16.43 -1.53 15.44
N GLY A 69 -16.83 -2.15 14.33
CA GLY A 69 -16.00 -3.12 13.63
C GLY A 69 -15.05 -2.40 12.68
N TYR A 70 -13.80 -2.86 12.59
CA TYR A 70 -12.84 -2.36 11.61
C TYR A 70 -12.47 -3.45 10.61
N LYS A 71 -12.28 -3.06 9.35
CA LYS A 71 -11.84 -3.95 8.27
C LYS A 71 -10.39 -3.66 7.96
N ARG A 72 -9.53 -4.69 7.96
CA ARG A 72 -8.13 -4.50 7.52
C ARG A 72 -8.10 -4.19 6.03
N MET A 73 -7.14 -3.38 5.61
CA MET A 73 -6.93 -3.03 4.21
C MET A 73 -5.46 -3.12 3.84
N LEU A 74 -5.25 -3.55 2.60
CA LEU A 74 -3.96 -3.71 1.97
C LEU A 74 -4.07 -3.16 0.54
N HIS A 75 -3.09 -2.36 0.12
CA HIS A 75 -2.88 -2.02 -1.29
C HIS A 75 -1.40 -2.19 -1.60
N ILE A 76 -1.07 -3.05 -2.55
CA ILE A 76 0.31 -3.23 -3.01
C ILE A 76 0.57 -2.14 -4.05
N LEU A 77 1.42 -1.17 -3.71
CA LEU A 77 1.72 -0.02 -4.55
C LEU A 77 2.80 -0.32 -5.58
N ALA A 78 3.80 -1.13 -5.22
CA ALA A 78 4.92 -1.44 -6.09
C ALA A 78 5.56 -2.77 -5.69
N ILE A 79 6.09 -3.49 -6.68
CA ILE A 79 7.01 -4.61 -6.47
C ILE A 79 8.26 -4.37 -7.31
N ASP A 80 9.43 -4.34 -6.67
CA ASP A 80 10.68 -4.20 -7.41
C ASP A 80 11.23 -5.53 -7.94
N GLN A 81 12.23 -5.43 -8.82
CA GLN A 81 12.90 -6.60 -9.42
C GLN A 81 13.59 -7.51 -8.39
N ALA A 82 13.95 -6.97 -7.21
CA ALA A 82 14.51 -7.74 -6.11
C ALA A 82 13.44 -8.45 -5.26
N GLY A 83 12.16 -8.25 -5.56
CA GLY A 83 11.03 -8.84 -4.85
C GLY A 83 10.72 -8.16 -3.53
N LYS A 84 11.10 -6.89 -3.33
CA LYS A 84 10.52 -6.06 -2.27
C LYS A 84 9.18 -5.50 -2.73
N ALA A 85 8.28 -5.28 -1.78
CA ALA A 85 6.98 -4.69 -2.01
C ALA A 85 6.78 -3.45 -1.13
N LEU A 86 6.31 -2.38 -1.76
CA LEU A 86 5.77 -1.21 -1.09
C LEU A 86 4.27 -1.39 -0.93
N THR A 87 3.75 -1.28 0.29
CA THR A 87 2.34 -1.53 0.57
C THR A 87 1.73 -0.43 1.44
N LEU A 88 0.48 -0.06 1.19
CA LEU A 88 -0.36 0.62 2.18
C LEU A 88 -1.07 -0.45 3.01
N GLN A 89 -0.90 -0.39 4.32
CA GLN A 89 -1.56 -1.29 5.25
C GLN A 89 -2.26 -0.49 6.34
N GLY A 90 -3.48 -0.90 6.68
CA GLY A 90 -4.27 -0.17 7.65
C GLY A 90 -5.56 -0.85 8.06
N ALA A 91 -6.44 -0.05 8.64
CA ALA A 91 -7.81 -0.43 8.93
C ALA A 91 -8.77 0.71 8.60
N CYS A 92 -9.96 0.33 8.14
CA CYS A 92 -11.10 1.20 7.91
C CYS A 92 -12.13 0.95 9.03
N ASP A 93 -12.52 2.01 9.74
CA ASP A 93 -13.67 1.96 10.65
C ASP A 93 -14.97 2.00 9.84
N LEU A 94 -15.77 0.94 9.96
CA LEU A 94 -16.98 0.77 9.16
C LEU A 94 -18.12 1.73 9.53
N TYR A 95 -18.06 2.41 10.68
CA TYR A 95 -19.16 3.20 11.23
C TYR A 95 -18.78 4.66 11.48
N GLN A 96 -17.53 4.93 11.85
CA GLN A 96 -17.04 6.29 12.09
C GLN A 96 -16.45 6.94 10.83
N GLY A 97 -16.25 6.19 9.75
CA GLY A 97 -15.63 6.71 8.52
C GLY A 97 -14.20 7.18 8.73
N ALA A 98 -13.50 6.59 9.70
CA ALA A 98 -12.12 6.88 10.03
C ALA A 98 -11.22 5.80 9.42
N ASP A 99 -10.45 6.17 8.40
CA ASP A 99 -9.48 5.31 7.76
C ASP A 99 -8.07 5.66 8.26
N GLY A 100 -7.32 4.64 8.68
CA GLY A 100 -5.94 4.80 9.13
C GLY A 100 -5.04 3.79 8.45
N TYR A 101 -4.04 4.27 7.72
CA TYR A 101 -3.04 3.42 7.08
C TYR A 101 -1.64 4.03 7.13
N LYS A 102 -0.67 3.20 6.83
CA LYS A 102 0.74 3.57 6.73
C LYS A 102 1.39 2.82 5.58
N ILE A 103 2.49 3.39 5.10
CA ILE A 103 3.40 2.67 4.21
C ILE A 103 4.15 1.60 5.01
N VAL A 104 4.18 0.38 4.49
CA VAL A 104 4.92 -0.76 5.03
C VAL A 104 5.73 -1.40 3.91
N LEU A 105 7.02 -1.52 4.14
CA LEU A 105 7.94 -2.27 3.28
C LEU A 105 7.97 -3.72 3.71
N THR A 106 7.83 -4.61 2.73
CA THR A 106 7.87 -6.04 2.95
C THR A 106 8.43 -6.73 1.71
N THR A 107 8.33 -8.06 1.64
CA THR A 107 8.66 -8.84 0.45
C THR A 107 7.40 -9.08 -0.38
N ALA A 108 7.56 -9.26 -1.69
CA ALA A 108 6.47 -9.59 -2.60
C ALA A 108 5.74 -10.88 -2.19
N PRO A 109 6.41 -11.98 -1.78
CA PRO A 109 5.71 -13.16 -1.26
C PRO A 109 4.84 -12.85 -0.04
N ASN A 110 5.33 -12.04 0.91
CA ASN A 110 4.56 -11.70 2.11
C ASN A 110 3.36 -10.81 1.79
N ALA A 111 3.52 -9.84 0.89
CA ALA A 111 2.44 -8.97 0.46
C ALA A 111 1.34 -9.78 -0.25
N LYS A 112 1.71 -10.68 -1.15
CA LYS A 112 0.78 -11.58 -1.86
C LYS A 112 0.07 -12.53 -0.90
N ALA A 113 0.80 -13.17 0.01
CA ALA A 113 0.20 -14.06 1.02
C ALA A 113 -0.83 -13.32 1.90
N MET A 114 -0.56 -12.06 2.26
CA MET A 114 -1.51 -11.24 3.01
C MET A 114 -2.76 -10.89 2.17
N ALA A 115 -2.58 -10.57 0.89
CA ALA A 115 -3.70 -10.34 -0.02
C ALA A 115 -4.57 -11.59 -0.18
N GLU A 116 -3.95 -12.77 -0.36
CA GLU A 116 -4.62 -14.06 -0.43
C GLU A 116 -5.41 -14.37 0.85
N GLU A 117 -4.80 -14.16 2.02
CA GLU A 117 -5.47 -14.31 3.32
C GLU A 117 -6.72 -13.42 3.40
N TYR A 118 -6.61 -12.16 2.98
CA TYR A 118 -7.70 -11.21 3.06
C TYR A 118 -8.84 -11.59 2.10
N CYS A 119 -8.51 -11.98 0.87
CA CYS A 119 -9.47 -12.47 -0.12
C CYS A 119 -10.17 -13.76 0.32
N ALA A 120 -9.45 -14.69 0.95
CA ALA A 120 -10.03 -15.94 1.44
C ALA A 120 -11.09 -15.69 2.51
N VAL A 121 -10.85 -14.74 3.42
CA VAL A 121 -11.80 -14.41 4.49
C VAL A 121 -12.99 -13.57 4.00
N ALA A 122 -12.81 -12.72 2.98
CA ALA A 122 -13.91 -11.97 2.40
C ALA A 122 -14.94 -12.87 1.67
N ASN A 123 -14.52 -14.05 1.21
CA ASN A 123 -15.35 -15.02 0.49
C ASN A 123 -15.88 -16.17 1.37
N ALA A 124 -15.56 -16.19 2.67
CA ALA A 124 -15.98 -17.20 3.63
C ALA A 124 -17.26 -16.80 4.37
#